data_AF-A0A3D3SW02-F1
#
_entry.id   AF-A0A3D3SW02-F1
#
_cell.length_a   1.000
_cell.length_b   1.000
_cell.length_c   1.000
_cell.angle_alpha   90.00
_cell.angle_beta   90.00
_cell.angle_gamma   90.00
#
_symmetry.space_group_name_H-M   'P 1'
#
loop_
_entity.id
_entity.type
_entity.pdbx_description
1 polymer ?
#
loop_
_entity_poly.entity_id
_entity_poly.type
_entity_poly.pdbx_seq_one_letter_code
_entity_poly.pdbx_strand_id
1 'polypeptide(L)' 'SGGRAESILMSMPPKVTWRYNWQPEAGSPEAKLYELIKPRDWLGAL' A
#
# COMPACT_ATOMS: atom_id res chain seq x y z
N SER A 1 -22.37 3.42 15.25
CA SER A 1 -21.50 4.61 15.26
C SER A 1 -21.99 5.75 14.37
N GLY A 2 -22.95 5.57 13.44
CA GLY A 2 -23.71 6.67 12.81
C GLY A 2 -22.88 7.73 12.06
N GLY A 3 -21.64 7.44 11.68
CA GLY A 3 -20.75 8.41 11.05
C GLY A 3 -21.19 8.79 9.63
N ARG A 4 -20.77 9.98 9.19
CA ARG A 4 -21.06 10.49 7.85
C ARG A 4 -20.29 9.68 6.79
N ALA A 5 -21.01 8.93 5.96
CA ALA A 5 -20.42 7.99 5.01
C ALA A 5 -19.42 8.65 4.07
N GLU A 6 -19.73 9.82 3.53
CA GLU A 6 -18.83 10.53 2.61
C GLU A 6 -17.53 10.91 3.32
N SER A 7 -17.60 11.36 4.58
CA SER A 7 -16.42 11.68 5.37
C SER A 7 -15.57 10.45 5.68
N ILE A 8 -16.20 9.28 5.88
CA ILE A 8 -15.49 8.00 6.08
C ILE A 8 -14.81 7.55 4.78
N LEU A 9 -15.47 7.72 3.64
CA LEU A 9 -14.97 7.26 2.34
C LEU A 9 -14.05 8.26 1.63
N MET A 10 -13.79 9.44 2.19
CA MET A 10 -12.84 10.41 1.63
C MET A 10 -11.43 9.86 1.44
N SER A 11 -11.01 8.87 2.23
CA SER A 11 -9.70 8.23 2.08
C SER A 11 -9.65 7.18 0.98
N MET A 12 -10.77 6.87 0.32
CA MET A 12 -10.77 5.94 -0.81
C MET A 12 -10.03 6.55 -2.00
N PRO A 13 -9.16 5.78 -2.66
CA PRO A 13 -8.56 6.25 -3.90
C PRO A 13 -9.65 6.40 -4.98
N PRO A 14 -9.51 7.37 -5.90
CA PRO A 14 -10.46 7.57 -7.00
C PRO A 14 -10.46 6.41 -8.02
N LYS A 15 -9.39 5.61 -8.05
CA LYS A 15 -9.26 4.43 -8.91
C LYS A 15 -8.47 3.34 -8.19
N VAL A 16 -8.88 2.10 -8.38
CA VAL A 16 -8.20 0.91 -7.86
C VAL A 16 -8.42 -0.24 -8.84
N THR A 17 -7.44 -1.13 -8.96
CA THR A 17 -7.46 -2.27 -9.88
C THR A 17 -7.14 -3.54 -9.11
N TRP A 18 -7.93 -4.60 -9.33
CA TRP A 18 -7.66 -5.93 -8.83
C TRP A 18 -7.43 -6.90 -9.97
N ARG A 19 -6.50 -7.83 -9.76
CA ARG A 19 -6.12 -8.87 -10.71
C ARG A 19 -5.97 -10.17 -9.91
N TYR A 20 -6.48 -11.28 -10.46
CA TYR A 20 -6.37 -12.58 -9.81
C TYR A 20 -4.91 -12.97 -9.63
N ASN A 21 -4.55 -13.37 -8.40
CA ASN A 21 -3.19 -13.77 -8.01
C ASN A 21 -2.08 -12.83 -8.52
N TRP A 22 -2.34 -11.51 -8.48
CA TRP A 22 -1.36 -10.54 -8.96
C TRP A 22 -0.16 -10.45 -8.02
N GLN A 23 1.03 -10.48 -8.61
CA GLN A 23 2.30 -10.27 -7.95
C GLN A 23 3.16 -9.36 -8.86
N PRO A 24 4.05 -8.53 -8.29
CA PRO A 24 4.99 -7.76 -9.09
C PRO A 24 5.93 -8.68 -9.86
N GLU A 25 6.46 -8.20 -10.97
CA GLU A 25 7.44 -8.94 -11.77
C GLU A 25 8.75 -9.12 -10.99
N ALA A 26 9.34 -10.30 -11.07
CA ALA A 26 10.58 -10.61 -10.36
C ALA A 26 11.72 -9.66 -10.80
N GLY A 27 12.40 -9.06 -9.83
CA GLY A 27 13.50 -8.12 -10.07
C GLY A 27 13.07 -6.69 -10.41
N SER A 28 11.78 -6.43 -10.58
CA SER A 28 11.27 -5.09 -10.89
C SER A 28 11.39 -4.12 -9.69
N PRO A 29 11.33 -2.79 -9.93
CA PRO A 29 11.23 -1.81 -8.84
C PRO A 29 10.03 -2.03 -7.92
N GLU A 30 8.91 -2.50 -8.46
CA GLU A 30 7.71 -2.86 -7.68
C GLU A 30 8.01 -4.04 -6.76
N ALA A 31 8.67 -5.09 -7.23
CA ALA A 31 9.07 -6.21 -6.36
C ALA A 31 10.01 -5.73 -5.24
N LYS A 32 10.93 -4.81 -5.53
CA LYS A 32 11.78 -4.18 -4.50
C LYS A 32 10.96 -3.33 -3.53
N LEU A 33 9.94 -2.61 -4.00
CA LEU A 33 9.07 -1.80 -3.17
C LEU A 33 8.37 -2.65 -2.10
N TYR A 34 7.89 -3.84 -2.46
CA TYR A 34 7.27 -4.78 -1.51
C TYR A 34 8.22 -5.22 -0.38
N GLU A 35 9.52 -5.27 -0.65
CA GLU A 35 10.53 -5.49 0.39
C GLU A 35 10.81 -4.21 1.21
N LEU A 36 10.77 -3.04 0.57
CA LEU A 36 11.02 -1.73 1.17
C LEU A 36 9.96 -1.30 2.20
N ILE A 37 8.68 -1.52 1.90
CA ILE A 37 7.56 -1.05 2.74
C ILE A 37 7.36 -1.84 4.03
N LYS A 38 8.11 -2.94 4.23
CA LYS A 38 8.12 -3.65 5.51
C LYS A 38 8.63 -2.71 6.61
N PRO A 39 8.03 -2.74 7.83
CA PRO A 39 8.51 -1.96 8.95
C PRO A 39 10.02 -2.12 9.12
N ARG A 40 10.73 -1.00 9.16
CA ARG A 40 12.17 -0.96 9.29
C ARG A 40 12.58 0.26 10.09
N ASP A 41 13.69 0.13 10.76
CA ASP A 41 14.37 1.27 11.33
C ASP A 41 15.09 2.02 10.21
N TRP A 42 14.65 3.25 9.95
CA TRP A 42 15.21 4.11 8.91
C TRP A 42 16.43 4.89 9.40
N LEU A 43 16.58 5.06 10.71
CA LEU A 43 17.67 5.82 11.32
C LEU A 43 18.82 4.91 11.79
N GLY A 44 18.51 3.65 12.10
CA GLY A 44 19.45 2.69 12.68
C GLY A 44 19.71 2.94 14.17
N ALA A 45 20.49 2.04 14.78
CA ALA A 45 21.14 2.35 16.06
C ALA A 45 22.28 3.34 15.80
N LEU A 46 22.11 4.57 16.31
CA LEU A 46 23.15 5.59 16.39
C LEU A 46 24.40 5.09 17.11
#